data_AF-A0A8H5GNN2-F1
#
_entry.id   AF-A0A8H5GNN2-F1
#
_cell.length_a   1.000
_cell.length_b   1.000
_cell.length_c   1.000
_cell.angle_alpha   90.00
_cell.angle_beta   90.00
_cell.angle_gamma   90.00
#
_symmetry.space_group_name_H-M   'P 1'
#
loop_
_entity.id
_entity.type
_entity.pdbx_description
1 polymer ?
#
loop_
_entity_poly.entity_id
_entity_poly.type
_entity_poly.pdbx_seq_one_letter_code
_entity_poly.pdbx_strand_id
1 'polypeptide(L)'
;MFIPYMKLEIGARVVSVDPFRPSVTLSSNKVIEADLLIGADGTYSIVRDIICPNSMPQATGDGAYRAIIPVKMLKDDPELNSLVDPPQCHCWIGPSCHIVSYCISGGNDYNIVMVVPEDESFLSWTAEGDPERVKAHFAKWESRVQKLLGLITSVLQTRITVSPPLPIWIHQGNRVALVGDACHSLLIAADVSVQPYRAQAAAMAIEDAAVLGNLFSRLQSKSQIPWLLEGYQAIRKPRTTSTMADSWLNRKIFHLPDGPEQISRDAQWKNRMGRSQQEGTDHTNQWGDKLLSVEQFSYDAEHEVNIWWNRKAALTDIQNHLTKHNLAKL
;
A
#
# COMPACT_ATOMS: atom_id res chain seq x y z
N MET A 1 22.68 -14.05 -12.12
CA MET A 1 21.46 -14.86 -11.97
C MET A 1 20.72 -14.80 -13.30
N PHE A 2 20.50 -15.93 -13.97
CA PHE A 2 19.79 -15.95 -15.26
C PHE A 2 18.29 -16.07 -14.98
N ILE A 3 17.53 -15.02 -15.28
CA ILE A 3 16.08 -15.04 -15.24
C ILE A 3 15.64 -15.09 -16.70
N PRO A 4 15.05 -16.20 -17.19
CA PRO A 4 14.98 -16.52 -18.62
C PRO A 4 14.23 -15.51 -19.49
N TYR A 5 13.45 -14.61 -18.89
CA TYR A 5 12.64 -13.60 -19.58
C TYR A 5 12.95 -12.17 -19.12
N MET A 6 14.01 -11.96 -18.32
CA MET A 6 14.33 -10.65 -17.77
C MET A 6 15.85 -10.44 -17.70
N LYS A 7 16.29 -9.27 -18.15
CA LYS A 7 17.64 -8.77 -17.89
C LYS A 7 17.61 -7.95 -16.60
N LEU A 8 18.32 -8.41 -15.56
CA LEU A 8 18.47 -7.71 -14.29
C LEU A 8 19.85 -7.04 -14.22
N GLU A 9 19.89 -5.70 -14.17
CA GLU A 9 21.10 -4.92 -13.93
C GLU A 9 21.03 -4.32 -12.51
N ILE A 10 21.80 -4.87 -11.56
CA ILE A 10 21.94 -4.32 -10.19
C ILE A 10 23.11 -3.33 -10.12
N GLY A 11 23.11 -2.45 -9.11
CA GLY A 11 24.11 -1.37 -9.01
C GLY A 11 23.96 -0.29 -10.10
N ALA A 12 22.85 -0.32 -10.84
CA ALA A 12 22.54 0.57 -11.94
C ALA A 12 21.54 1.65 -11.51
N ARG A 13 21.98 2.59 -10.66
CA ARG A 13 21.11 3.69 -10.20
C ARG A 13 20.71 4.58 -11.37
N VAL A 14 19.41 4.68 -11.64
CA VAL A 14 18.85 5.68 -12.57
C VAL A 14 18.89 7.06 -11.92
N VAL A 15 19.35 8.07 -12.66
CA VAL A 15 19.50 9.45 -12.17
C VAL A 15 18.69 10.46 -12.99
N SER A 16 18.27 10.11 -14.20
CA SER A 16 17.44 10.96 -15.06
C SER A 16 16.62 10.11 -16.03
N VAL A 17 15.48 10.64 -16.47
CA VAL A 17 14.57 10.01 -17.43
C VAL A 17 14.19 11.03 -18.51
N ASP A 18 14.32 10.68 -19.78
CA ASP A 18 13.75 11.42 -20.91
C ASP A 18 12.41 10.77 -21.28
N PRO A 19 11.27 11.46 -21.06
CA PRO A 19 9.96 10.88 -21.30
C PRO A 19 9.45 11.06 -22.75
N PHE A 20 10.12 11.87 -23.58
CA PHE A 20 9.80 12.08 -25.00
C PHE A 20 10.54 11.09 -25.89
N ARG A 21 11.80 10.80 -25.55
CA ARG A 21 12.56 9.68 -26.06
C ARG A 21 12.75 8.68 -24.92
N PRO A 22 11.79 7.75 -24.70
CA PRO A 22 11.74 6.89 -23.52
C PRO A 22 13.08 6.23 -23.22
N SER A 23 13.85 6.87 -22.34
CA SER A 23 15.18 6.46 -21.98
C SER A 23 15.53 6.87 -20.56
N VAL A 24 16.44 6.13 -19.96
CA VAL A 24 16.96 6.39 -18.62
C VAL A 24 18.46 6.61 -18.69
N THR A 25 18.95 7.57 -17.92
CA THR A 25 20.38 7.79 -17.71
C THR A 25 20.77 7.21 -16.36
N LEU A 26 21.78 6.36 -16.36
CA LEU A 26 22.34 5.79 -15.15
C LEU A 26 23.40 6.73 -14.53
N SER A 27 23.68 6.55 -13.24
CA SER A 27 24.78 7.24 -12.54
C SER A 27 26.16 7.03 -13.17
N SER A 28 26.33 5.98 -13.98
CA SER A 28 27.52 5.74 -14.79
C SER A 28 27.57 6.56 -16.10
N ASN A 29 26.58 7.42 -16.35
CA ASN A 29 26.31 8.14 -17.61
C ASN A 29 25.90 7.24 -18.79
N LYS A 30 25.74 5.93 -18.60
CA LYS A 30 25.15 5.04 -19.61
C LYS A 30 23.68 5.40 -19.81
N VAL A 31 23.27 5.56 -21.06
CA VAL A 31 21.87 5.76 -21.45
C VAL A 31 21.29 4.43 -21.93
N ILE A 32 20.07 4.12 -21.49
CA ILE A 32 19.31 2.95 -21.92
C ILE A 32 17.99 3.44 -22.52
N GLU A 33 17.76 3.12 -23.79
CA GLU A 33 16.51 3.40 -24.50
C GLU A 33 15.55 2.22 -24.42
N ALA A 34 14.25 2.49 -24.41
CA ALA A 34 13.19 1.49 -24.37
C ALA A 34 11.93 1.97 -25.14
N ASP A 35 11.00 1.06 -25.43
CA ASP A 35 9.71 1.42 -26.04
C ASP A 35 8.70 1.96 -25.02
N LEU A 36 8.92 1.65 -23.73
CA LEU A 36 8.07 1.99 -22.60
C LEU A 36 8.92 1.98 -21.34
N LEU A 37 8.73 2.98 -20.49
CA LEU A 37 9.31 3.04 -19.15
C LEU A 37 8.23 2.88 -18.08
N ILE A 38 8.52 2.05 -17.07
CA ILE A 38 7.67 1.87 -15.90
C ILE A 38 8.44 2.39 -14.67
N GLY A 39 7.92 3.46 -14.05
CA GLY A 39 8.41 3.99 -12.79
C GLY A 39 7.90 3.15 -11.62
N ALA A 40 8.72 2.19 -11.19
CA ALA A 40 8.53 1.37 -10.00
C ALA A 40 9.56 1.72 -8.90
N ASP A 41 9.98 2.99 -8.85
CA ASP A 41 11.08 3.52 -8.04
C ASP A 41 10.64 4.02 -6.65
N GLY A 42 9.46 3.59 -6.21
CA GLY A 42 8.98 3.73 -4.83
C GLY A 42 8.52 5.14 -4.44
N THR A 43 8.39 5.35 -3.13
CA THR A 43 7.79 6.55 -2.53
C THR A 43 8.47 7.85 -2.93
N TYR A 44 9.74 7.86 -3.31
CA TYR A 44 10.50 9.06 -3.69
C TYR A 44 10.92 9.00 -5.16
N SER A 45 9.95 8.57 -5.97
CA SER A 45 10.10 8.38 -7.40
C SER A 45 10.53 9.65 -8.12
N ILE A 46 11.65 9.57 -8.85
CA ILE A 46 12.07 10.62 -9.80
C ILE A 46 11.20 10.62 -11.04
N VAL A 47 10.57 9.48 -11.36
CA VAL A 47 9.63 9.36 -12.48
C VAL A 47 8.34 10.10 -12.17
N ARG A 48 7.87 10.05 -10.92
CA ARG A 48 6.69 10.78 -10.47
C ARG A 48 6.89 12.28 -10.61
N ASP A 49 8.05 12.81 -10.27
CA ASP A 49 8.33 14.26 -10.38
C ASP A 49 8.25 14.76 -11.84
N ILE A 50 8.52 13.89 -12.81
CA ILE A 50 8.40 14.21 -14.25
C ILE A 50 6.93 14.20 -14.69
N ILE A 51 6.11 13.30 -14.15
CA ILE A 51 4.70 13.15 -14.56
C ILE A 51 3.78 14.12 -13.80
N CYS A 52 4.00 14.25 -12.50
CA CYS A 52 3.24 15.08 -11.57
C CYS A 52 4.20 15.92 -10.71
N PRO A 53 4.75 17.02 -11.24
CA PRO A 53 5.62 17.91 -10.47
C PRO A 53 4.95 18.38 -9.17
N ASN A 54 5.73 18.57 -8.11
CA ASN A 54 5.27 18.98 -6.77
C ASN A 54 4.32 17.99 -6.07
N SER A 55 4.33 16.71 -6.47
CA SER A 55 3.48 15.66 -5.87
C SER A 55 4.24 14.76 -4.89
N MET A 56 5.28 15.31 -4.24
CA MET A 56 6.08 14.58 -3.28
C MET A 56 5.28 14.19 -2.03
N PRO A 57 5.54 13.01 -1.45
CA PRO A 57 4.88 12.56 -0.23
C PRO A 57 5.04 13.57 0.89
N GLN A 58 3.94 13.79 1.61
CA GLN A 58 3.87 14.64 2.78
C GLN A 58 3.81 13.78 4.03
N ALA A 59 4.29 14.34 5.12
CA ALA A 59 4.21 13.69 6.42
C ALA A 59 2.78 13.70 6.95
N THR A 60 2.39 12.61 7.61
CA THR A 60 1.06 12.50 8.23
C THR A 60 1.00 13.08 9.65
N GLY A 61 2.17 13.29 10.27
CA GLY A 61 2.31 13.56 11.71
C GLY A 61 2.39 12.29 12.56
N ASP A 62 2.47 11.10 11.95
CA ASP A 62 2.65 9.84 12.66
C ASP A 62 4.03 9.21 12.38
N GLY A 63 4.54 8.50 13.38
CA GLY A 63 5.70 7.63 13.28
C GLY A 63 5.31 6.17 13.52
N ALA A 64 5.95 5.25 12.81
CA ALA A 64 5.88 3.83 13.05
C ALA A 64 7.19 3.33 13.68
N TYR A 65 7.06 2.63 14.79
CA TYR A 65 8.16 1.98 15.50
C TYR A 65 7.97 0.47 15.42
N ARG A 66 9.03 -0.25 15.06
CA ARG A 66 9.00 -1.70 14.89
C ARG A 66 10.01 -2.37 15.81
N ALA A 67 9.57 -3.45 16.46
CA ALA A 67 10.41 -4.35 17.23
C ALA A 67 10.09 -5.81 16.87
N ILE A 68 11.08 -6.68 17.09
CA ILE A 68 10.93 -8.13 16.95
C ILE A 68 11.36 -8.77 18.27
N ILE A 69 10.49 -9.61 18.83
CA ILE A 69 10.74 -10.34 20.07
C ILE A 69 10.78 -11.84 19.76
N PRO A 70 11.83 -12.59 20.14
CA PRO A 70 11.83 -14.04 20.02
C PRO A 70 10.68 -14.67 20.83
N VAL A 71 9.84 -15.49 20.19
CA VAL A 71 8.64 -16.09 20.83
C VAL A 71 8.98 -16.90 22.07
N LYS A 72 10.18 -17.49 22.15
CA LYS A 72 10.67 -18.19 23.35
C LYS A 72 10.64 -17.32 24.62
N MET A 73 10.75 -16.01 24.50
CA MET A 73 10.69 -15.07 25.63
C MET A 73 9.25 -14.79 26.10
N LEU A 74 8.24 -15.21 25.33
CA LEU A 74 6.82 -15.01 25.60
C LEU A 74 6.18 -16.25 26.23
N LYS A 75 6.75 -17.44 26.04
CA LYS A 75 6.11 -18.73 26.40
C LYS A 75 5.94 -18.96 27.90
N ASP A 76 6.88 -18.46 28.71
CA ASP A 76 6.87 -18.70 30.16
C ASP A 76 5.88 -17.80 30.89
N ASP A 77 5.40 -16.73 30.26
CA ASP A 77 4.37 -15.85 30.81
C ASP A 77 2.98 -16.23 30.23
N PRO A 78 2.01 -16.67 31.05
CA PRO A 78 0.71 -17.10 30.55
C PRO A 78 -0.05 -16.04 29.75
N GLU A 79 0.07 -14.75 30.11
CA GLU A 79 -0.61 -13.68 29.38
C GLU A 79 0.04 -13.45 28.01
N LEU A 80 1.37 -13.56 27.90
CA LEU A 80 2.08 -13.41 26.63
C LEU A 80 1.97 -14.66 25.76
N ASN A 81 1.97 -15.85 26.36
CA ASN A 81 1.79 -17.11 25.65
C ASN A 81 0.43 -17.16 24.93
N SER A 82 -0.61 -16.58 25.54
CA SER A 82 -1.93 -16.45 24.91
C SER A 82 -1.94 -15.65 23.60
N LEU A 83 -0.90 -14.85 23.34
CA LEU A 83 -0.77 -14.06 22.11
C LEU A 83 -0.19 -14.86 20.94
N VAL A 84 0.54 -15.93 21.23
CA VAL A 84 1.35 -16.69 20.26
C VAL A 84 0.91 -18.13 20.08
N ASP A 85 0.09 -18.65 21.00
CA ASP A 85 -0.46 -20.01 20.95
C ASP A 85 -1.96 -20.05 21.32
N PRO A 86 -2.88 -20.26 20.35
CA PRO A 86 -2.60 -20.33 18.91
C PRO A 86 -2.12 -18.97 18.37
N PRO A 87 -1.32 -18.94 17.28
CA PRO A 87 -0.83 -17.69 16.72
C PRO A 87 -1.99 -16.84 16.19
N GLN A 88 -2.05 -15.58 16.63
CA GLN A 88 -3.07 -14.62 16.24
C GLN A 88 -2.43 -13.26 15.89
N CYS A 89 -3.17 -12.44 15.12
CA CYS A 89 -2.87 -11.03 14.94
C CYS A 89 -3.62 -10.22 16.01
N HIS A 90 -2.92 -9.41 16.78
CA HIS A 90 -3.49 -8.58 17.83
C HIS A 90 -3.37 -7.12 17.45
N CYS A 91 -4.45 -6.38 17.65
CA CYS A 91 -4.49 -4.94 17.47
C CYS A 91 -4.99 -4.30 18.77
N TRP A 92 -4.15 -3.47 19.39
CA TRP A 92 -4.52 -2.64 20.53
C TRP A 92 -4.66 -1.21 20.07
N ILE A 93 -5.76 -0.58 20.45
CA ILE A 93 -6.12 0.75 19.99
C ILE A 93 -6.37 1.66 21.18
N GLY A 94 -5.81 2.86 21.15
CA GLY A 94 -5.99 3.86 22.18
C GLY A 94 -5.92 5.29 21.64
N PRO A 95 -5.91 6.30 22.53
CA PRO A 95 -5.95 7.70 22.12
C PRO A 95 -4.71 8.05 21.31
N SER A 96 -4.93 8.47 20.05
CA SER A 96 -3.89 8.90 19.11
C SER A 96 -2.80 7.86 18.77
N CYS A 97 -2.90 6.61 19.23
CA CYS A 97 -1.90 5.58 18.98
C CYS A 97 -2.49 4.17 18.94
N HIS A 98 -1.77 3.26 18.30
CA HIS A 98 -2.15 1.84 18.25
C HIS A 98 -0.93 0.93 18.13
N ILE A 99 -1.13 -0.33 18.45
CA ILE A 99 -0.14 -1.41 18.31
C ILE A 99 -0.76 -2.52 17.46
N VAL A 100 -0.02 -2.99 16.47
CA VAL A 100 -0.33 -4.22 15.73
C VAL A 100 0.78 -5.23 15.96
N SER A 101 0.43 -6.47 16.25
CA SER A 101 1.42 -7.53 16.50
C SER A 101 0.98 -8.89 15.99
N TYR A 102 1.94 -9.71 15.59
CA TYR A 102 1.69 -11.04 15.04
C TYR A 102 2.98 -11.87 14.98
N CYS A 103 2.83 -13.19 14.96
CA CYS A 103 3.94 -14.12 14.75
C CYS A 103 4.45 -14.05 13.30
N ILE A 104 5.77 -14.07 13.13
CA ILE A 104 6.49 -14.19 11.85
C ILE A 104 7.50 -15.34 11.92
N SER A 105 8.29 -15.56 10.87
CA SER A 105 9.36 -16.57 10.85
C SER A 105 8.90 -17.99 11.23
N GLY A 106 7.69 -18.38 10.80
CA GLY A 106 7.09 -19.67 11.14
C GLY A 106 6.71 -19.83 12.62
N GLY A 107 6.49 -18.72 13.35
CA GLY A 107 6.13 -18.73 14.76
C GLY A 107 7.31 -18.62 15.73
N ASN A 108 8.52 -18.36 15.22
CA ASN A 108 9.72 -18.21 16.06
C ASN A 108 9.92 -16.79 16.59
N ASP A 109 9.40 -15.80 15.86
CA ASP A 109 9.55 -14.38 16.15
C ASP A 109 8.20 -13.70 16.23
N TYR A 110 8.07 -12.70 17.09
CA TYR A 110 6.88 -11.91 17.30
C TYR A 110 7.14 -10.47 16.87
N ASN A 111 6.47 -10.04 15.81
CA ASN A 111 6.59 -8.70 15.27
C ASN A 111 5.64 -7.76 16.02
N ILE A 112 6.14 -6.59 16.42
CA ILE A 112 5.35 -5.53 17.05
C ILE A 112 5.57 -4.24 16.29
N VAL A 113 4.48 -3.62 15.86
CA VAL A 113 4.44 -2.30 15.25
C VAL A 113 3.65 -1.38 16.16
N MET A 114 4.27 -0.29 16.59
CA MET A 114 3.66 0.76 17.40
C MET A 114 3.57 2.01 16.55
N VAL A 115 2.38 2.59 16.42
CA VAL A 115 2.19 3.86 15.71
C VAL A 115 1.74 4.92 16.68
N VAL A 116 2.47 6.02 16.69
CA VAL A 116 2.31 7.13 17.62
C VAL A 116 2.42 8.46 16.87
N PRO A 117 1.91 9.57 17.42
CA PRO A 117 2.19 10.90 16.89
C PRO A 117 3.70 11.17 16.93
N GLU A 118 4.25 11.78 15.88
CA GLU A 118 5.68 12.04 15.76
C GLU A 118 5.96 13.44 15.23
N ASP A 119 6.90 14.14 15.87
CA ASP A 119 7.33 15.48 15.49
C ASP A 119 8.40 15.45 14.38
N GLU A 120 8.46 16.51 13.57
CA GLU A 120 9.13 16.60 12.25
C GLU A 120 10.66 16.40 12.21
N SER A 121 11.30 16.11 13.35
CA SER A 121 12.76 16.19 13.52
C SER A 121 13.60 15.04 12.93
N PHE A 122 13.00 13.98 12.40
CA PHE A 122 13.74 12.80 11.90
C PHE A 122 13.55 12.57 10.39
N LEU A 123 14.64 12.68 9.62
CA LEU A 123 14.72 12.47 8.17
C LEU A 123 15.26 11.07 7.77
N SER A 124 15.45 10.16 8.73
CA SER A 124 16.02 8.84 8.45
C SER A 124 14.94 7.80 8.13
N TRP A 125 15.17 7.08 7.05
CA TRP A 125 14.31 6.08 6.41
C TRP A 125 14.09 4.82 7.27
N THR A 126 15.15 4.45 7.98
CA THR A 126 15.20 3.48 9.06
C THR A 126 16.30 3.99 9.99
N ALA A 127 15.92 4.73 11.02
CA ALA A 127 16.82 5.03 12.12
C ALA A 127 16.57 4.03 13.24
N GLU A 128 17.61 3.77 14.03
CA GLU A 128 17.40 3.34 15.40
C GLU A 128 16.55 4.43 16.08
N GLY A 129 15.33 4.07 16.47
CA GLY A 129 14.48 4.92 17.26
C GLY A 129 14.81 4.79 18.74
N ASP A 130 14.32 5.73 19.55
CA ASP A 130 14.42 5.66 21.00
C ASP A 130 13.32 4.74 21.57
N PRO A 131 13.66 3.55 22.13
CA PRO A 131 12.67 2.65 22.71
C PRO A 131 11.91 3.28 23.88
N GLU A 132 12.55 4.13 24.68
CA GLU A 132 11.91 4.72 25.86
C GLU A 132 10.91 5.81 25.46
N ARG A 133 11.22 6.59 24.42
CA ARG A 133 10.28 7.56 23.82
C ARG A 133 8.99 6.87 23.38
N VAL A 134 9.08 5.78 22.61
CA VAL A 134 7.88 5.09 22.13
C VAL A 134 7.12 4.42 23.28
N LYS A 135 7.81 3.80 24.24
CA LYS A 135 7.17 3.18 25.43
C LYS A 135 6.35 4.17 26.24
N ALA A 136 6.78 5.44 26.33
CA ALA A 136 6.08 6.47 27.09
C ALA A 136 4.63 6.70 26.61
N HIS A 137 4.36 6.58 25.31
CA HIS A 137 3.00 6.70 24.76
C HIS A 137 2.05 5.62 25.27
N PHE A 138 2.60 4.48 25.68
CA PHE A 138 1.84 3.29 26.06
C PHE A 138 1.85 3.04 27.57
N ALA A 139 2.38 3.94 28.40
CA ALA A 139 2.62 3.70 29.84
C ALA A 139 1.37 3.31 30.66
N LYS A 140 0.16 3.67 30.20
CA LYS A 140 -1.12 3.36 30.88
C LYS A 140 -1.92 2.22 30.21
N TRP A 141 -1.30 1.50 29.27
CA TRP A 141 -1.95 0.43 28.53
C TRP A 141 -1.92 -0.88 29.32
N GLU A 142 -2.71 -1.86 28.90
CA GLU A 142 -2.91 -3.12 29.63
C GLU A 142 -1.63 -3.95 29.88
N SER A 143 -1.74 -4.92 30.79
CA SER A 143 -0.62 -5.74 31.30
C SER A 143 0.24 -6.37 30.20
N ARG A 144 -0.39 -7.00 29.19
CA ARG A 144 0.31 -7.64 28.07
C ARG A 144 1.16 -6.65 27.29
N VAL A 145 0.62 -5.46 27.01
CA VAL A 145 1.38 -4.39 26.33
C VAL A 145 2.57 -3.97 27.19
N GLN A 146 2.39 -3.71 28.49
CA GLN A 146 3.52 -3.36 29.37
C GLN A 146 4.61 -4.43 29.38
N LYS A 147 4.21 -5.71 29.47
CA LYS A 147 5.13 -6.84 29.45
C LYS A 147 5.91 -6.92 28.13
N LEU A 148 5.24 -6.79 26.98
CA LEU A 148 5.89 -6.77 25.67
C LEU A 148 6.88 -5.62 25.55
N LEU A 149 6.47 -4.41 25.95
CA LEU A 149 7.33 -3.23 25.94
C LEU A 149 8.58 -3.40 26.83
N GLY A 150 8.45 -4.10 27.95
CA GLY A 150 9.57 -4.45 28.82
C GLY A 150 10.63 -5.36 28.17
N LEU A 151 10.26 -6.11 27.13
CA LEU A 151 11.18 -6.97 26.38
C LEU A 151 11.84 -6.26 25.19
N ILE A 152 11.36 -5.07 24.81
CA ILE A 152 11.90 -4.31 23.67
C ILE A 152 13.15 -3.55 24.10
N THR A 153 14.29 -3.92 23.52
CA THR A 153 15.59 -3.28 23.75
C THR A 153 16.01 -2.34 22.62
N SER A 154 15.47 -2.52 21.42
CA SER A 154 15.77 -1.71 20.24
C SER A 154 14.53 -1.59 19.36
N VAL A 155 14.37 -0.44 18.71
CA VAL A 155 13.28 -0.21 17.76
C VAL A 155 13.83 0.39 16.47
N LEU A 156 13.25 0.00 15.35
CA LEU A 156 13.40 0.74 14.10
C LEU A 156 12.28 1.77 14.02
N GLN A 157 12.63 3.01 13.72
CA GLN A 157 11.67 4.09 13.54
C GLN A 157 11.62 4.50 12.08
N THR A 158 10.40 4.73 11.61
CA THR A 158 10.14 5.25 10.28
C THR A 158 8.99 6.25 10.31
N ARG A 159 9.14 7.33 9.55
CA ARG A 159 8.08 8.32 9.35
C ARG A 159 7.00 7.75 8.43
N ILE A 160 5.73 7.97 8.77
CA ILE A 160 4.63 7.66 7.88
C ILE A 160 4.43 8.84 6.93
N THR A 161 4.50 8.56 5.64
CA THR A 161 4.29 9.55 4.58
C THR A 161 3.17 9.11 3.66
N VAL A 162 2.59 10.07 2.96
CA VAL A 162 1.48 9.85 2.05
C VAL A 162 1.56 10.85 0.90
N SER A 163 1.34 10.36 -0.31
CA SER A 163 1.05 11.24 -1.44
C SER A 163 -0.46 11.29 -1.64
N PRO A 164 -1.07 12.45 -1.91
CA PRO A 164 -2.45 12.49 -2.35
C PRO A 164 -2.61 11.70 -3.66
N PRO A 165 -3.82 11.17 -3.96
CA PRO A 165 -4.06 10.46 -5.20
C PRO A 165 -3.62 11.29 -6.42
N LEU A 166 -2.72 10.73 -7.23
CA LEU A 166 -2.18 11.46 -8.37
C LEU A 166 -3.25 11.72 -9.43
N PRO A 167 -3.28 12.90 -10.06
CA PRO A 167 -4.25 13.23 -11.10
C PRO A 167 -4.01 12.43 -12.37
N ILE A 168 -2.75 12.12 -12.70
CA ILE A 168 -2.35 11.33 -13.86
C ILE A 168 -1.22 10.38 -13.48
N TRP A 169 -1.19 9.21 -14.10
CA TRP A 169 -0.20 8.16 -13.86
C TRP A 169 0.71 7.95 -15.07
N ILE A 170 0.36 8.54 -16.21
CA ILE A 170 0.98 8.37 -17.51
C ILE A 170 1.50 9.73 -17.96
N HIS A 171 2.74 9.78 -18.41
CA HIS A 171 3.30 10.99 -19.01
C HIS A 171 2.55 11.36 -20.30
N GLN A 172 2.46 12.64 -20.65
CA GLN A 172 1.77 13.12 -21.85
C GLN A 172 2.31 12.52 -23.17
N GLY A 173 3.58 12.10 -23.16
CA GLY A 173 4.22 11.36 -24.27
C GLY A 173 3.74 9.90 -24.43
N ASN A 174 2.90 9.39 -23.51
CA ASN A 174 2.30 8.04 -23.53
C ASN A 174 3.31 6.87 -23.60
N ARG A 175 4.51 7.08 -23.05
CA ARG A 175 5.63 6.12 -23.06
C ARG A 175 6.26 5.93 -21.69
N VAL A 176 5.71 6.56 -20.65
CA VAL A 176 6.17 6.46 -19.27
C VAL A 176 4.95 6.36 -18.36
N ALA A 177 4.92 5.39 -17.45
CA ALA A 177 3.84 5.19 -16.49
C ALA A 177 4.36 4.85 -15.09
N LEU A 178 3.61 5.19 -14.05
CA LEU A 178 3.93 4.90 -12.65
C LEU A 178 3.19 3.64 -12.16
N VAL A 179 3.83 2.88 -11.26
CA VAL A 179 3.24 1.72 -10.56
C VAL A 179 3.63 1.73 -9.08
N GLY A 180 2.88 1.02 -8.25
CA GLY A 180 3.16 0.86 -6.83
C GLY A 180 3.27 2.20 -6.09
N ASP A 181 4.19 2.28 -5.13
CA ASP A 181 4.34 3.47 -4.29
C ASP A 181 4.76 4.74 -5.06
N ALA A 182 5.38 4.60 -6.24
CA ALA A 182 5.66 5.73 -7.12
C ALA A 182 4.36 6.40 -7.61
N CYS A 183 3.27 5.63 -7.65
CA CYS A 183 1.98 6.01 -8.20
C CYS A 183 0.92 6.30 -7.12
N HIS A 184 0.79 5.39 -6.16
CA HIS A 184 -0.22 5.42 -5.10
C HIS A 184 0.41 5.02 -3.77
N SER A 185 1.38 5.81 -3.30
CA SER A 185 1.91 5.68 -1.94
C SER A 185 0.76 5.72 -0.93
N LEU A 186 0.32 4.53 -0.50
CA LEU A 186 -0.60 4.38 0.62
C LEU A 186 0.12 4.91 1.88
N LEU A 187 -0.57 5.01 3.01
CA LEU A 187 0.06 5.39 4.29
C LEU A 187 1.16 4.39 4.64
N ILE A 188 2.39 4.68 4.23
CA ILE A 188 3.53 3.78 4.27
C ILE A 188 4.61 4.37 5.17
N ALA A 189 5.13 3.55 6.04
CA ALA A 189 6.50 3.71 6.50
C ALA A 189 7.43 3.43 5.29
N ALA A 190 8.51 4.20 5.13
CA ALA A 190 9.49 4.00 4.05
C ALA A 190 10.13 2.59 4.00
N ASP A 191 10.04 1.80 5.09
CA ASP A 191 10.18 0.35 5.02
C ASP A 191 8.83 -0.26 4.61
N VAL A 192 8.80 -0.86 3.41
CA VAL A 192 7.69 -1.57 2.75
C VAL A 192 6.92 -2.55 3.66
N SER A 193 7.48 -2.86 4.84
CA SER A 193 6.95 -3.77 5.85
C SER A 193 5.87 -3.21 6.77
N VAL A 194 5.66 -1.88 6.85
CA VAL A 194 4.67 -1.31 7.79
C VAL A 194 3.62 -0.45 7.09
N GLN A 195 2.41 -0.99 7.12
CA GLN A 195 1.20 -0.36 6.61
C GLN A 195 0.11 -0.44 7.67
N PRO A 196 0.08 0.53 8.59
CA PRO A 196 -0.56 0.33 9.88
C PRO A 196 -2.09 0.31 9.80
N TYR A 197 -2.66 0.76 8.68
CA TYR A 197 -4.10 0.99 8.58
C TYR A 197 -4.84 -0.05 7.73
N ARG A 198 -4.36 -0.40 6.52
CA ARG A 198 -5.02 -1.39 5.62
C ARG A 198 -4.10 -2.50 5.07
N ALA A 199 -2.78 -2.36 5.16
CA ALA A 199 -1.81 -3.37 4.71
C ALA A 199 -1.95 -3.87 3.25
N GLN A 200 -2.27 -2.99 2.30
CA GLN A 200 -2.49 -3.33 0.88
C GLN A 200 -1.48 -2.78 -0.14
N ALA A 201 -0.53 -1.90 0.18
CA ALA A 201 0.36 -1.22 -0.77
C ALA A 201 1.14 -2.21 -1.65
N ALA A 202 1.76 -3.22 -1.03
CA ALA A 202 2.44 -4.29 -1.77
C ALA A 202 1.47 -5.09 -2.66
N ALA A 203 0.28 -5.43 -2.17
CA ALA A 203 -0.74 -6.10 -2.97
C ALA A 203 -1.21 -5.22 -4.14
N MET A 204 -1.39 -3.92 -3.94
CA MET A 204 -1.75 -2.97 -4.98
C MET A 204 -0.67 -2.86 -6.06
N ALA A 205 0.61 -2.85 -5.67
CA ALA A 205 1.73 -2.85 -6.61
C ALA A 205 1.79 -4.15 -7.44
N ILE A 206 1.50 -5.30 -6.81
CA ILE A 206 1.39 -6.58 -7.51
C ILE A 206 0.20 -6.57 -8.48
N GLU A 207 -0.95 -6.05 -8.05
CA GLU A 207 -2.12 -5.89 -8.92
C GLU A 207 -1.84 -4.96 -10.10
N ASP A 208 -1.06 -3.89 -9.93
CA ASP A 208 -0.63 -3.04 -11.06
C ASP A 208 0.18 -3.82 -12.08
N ALA A 209 1.16 -4.61 -11.60
CA ALA A 209 1.98 -5.46 -12.45
C ALA A 209 1.13 -6.51 -13.17
N ALA A 210 0.14 -7.10 -12.49
CA ALA A 210 -0.79 -8.06 -13.07
C ALA A 210 -1.68 -7.43 -14.15
N VAL A 211 -2.24 -6.23 -13.90
CA VAL A 211 -3.06 -5.51 -14.88
C VAL A 211 -2.23 -5.11 -16.10
N LEU A 212 -1.04 -4.53 -15.90
CA LEU A 212 -0.13 -4.20 -17.00
C LEU A 212 0.25 -5.46 -17.79
N GLY A 213 0.68 -6.53 -17.11
CA GLY A 213 1.04 -7.79 -17.76
C GLY A 213 -0.09 -8.35 -18.62
N ASN A 214 -1.33 -8.35 -18.11
CA ASN A 214 -2.51 -8.84 -18.84
C ASN A 214 -2.96 -7.95 -20.00
N LEU A 215 -2.76 -6.64 -19.90
CA LEU A 215 -3.03 -5.72 -21.02
C LEU A 215 -1.98 -5.87 -22.12
N PHE A 216 -0.69 -5.91 -21.74
CA PHE A 216 0.42 -5.97 -22.69
C PHE A 216 0.65 -7.36 -23.28
N SER A 217 0.13 -8.43 -22.69
CA SER A 217 0.10 -9.76 -23.32
C SER A 217 -0.74 -9.80 -24.60
N ARG A 218 -1.63 -8.81 -24.78
CA ARG A 218 -2.50 -8.65 -25.95
C ARG A 218 -1.96 -7.64 -26.97
N LEU A 219 -0.74 -7.11 -26.73
CA LEU A 219 -0.10 -6.16 -27.61
C LEU A 219 0.23 -6.80 -28.96
N GLN A 220 -0.24 -6.20 -30.05
CA GLN A 220 0.07 -6.61 -31.43
C GLN A 220 1.02 -5.61 -32.11
N SER A 221 1.00 -4.35 -31.70
CA SER A 221 1.85 -3.29 -32.26
C SER A 221 2.21 -2.24 -31.21
N LYS A 222 3.43 -1.66 -31.32
CA LYS A 222 3.91 -0.57 -30.47
C LYS A 222 3.03 0.69 -30.51
N SER A 223 2.16 0.83 -31.52
CA SER A 223 1.17 1.92 -31.60
C SER A 223 0.04 1.78 -30.58
N GLN A 224 -0.18 0.59 -30.02
CA GLN A 224 -1.22 0.33 -29.01
C GLN A 224 -0.78 0.68 -27.59
N ILE A 225 0.51 0.94 -27.36
CA ILE A 225 1.06 1.23 -26.02
C ILE A 225 0.29 2.37 -25.32
N PRO A 226 0.02 3.53 -25.95
CA PRO A 226 -0.78 4.59 -25.32
C PRO A 226 -2.16 4.12 -24.83
N TRP A 227 -2.85 3.34 -25.66
CA TRP A 227 -4.19 2.83 -25.36
C TRP A 227 -4.19 1.80 -24.24
N LEU A 228 -3.18 0.93 -24.18
CA LEU A 228 -3.02 -0.02 -23.08
C LEU A 228 -2.70 0.69 -21.75
N LEU A 229 -1.87 1.73 -21.78
CA LEU A 229 -1.61 2.53 -20.59
C LEU A 229 -2.87 3.24 -20.10
N GLU A 230 -3.70 3.79 -21.00
CA GLU A 230 -5.02 4.35 -20.65
C GLU A 230 -5.88 3.30 -19.93
N GLY A 231 -5.89 2.06 -20.43
CA GLY A 231 -6.59 0.94 -19.80
C GLY A 231 -6.09 0.64 -18.40
N TYR A 232 -4.76 0.58 -18.22
CA TYR A 232 -4.15 0.40 -16.91
C TYR A 232 -4.60 1.49 -15.92
N GLN A 233 -4.49 2.76 -16.30
CA GLN A 233 -4.92 3.87 -15.43
C GLN A 233 -6.42 3.81 -15.13
N ALA A 234 -7.26 3.50 -16.13
CA ALA A 234 -8.71 3.42 -15.96
C ALA A 234 -9.14 2.30 -15.00
N ILE A 235 -8.45 1.16 -15.01
CA ILE A 235 -8.75 0.02 -14.13
C ILE A 235 -8.23 0.28 -12.71
N ARG A 236 -6.98 0.76 -12.59
CA ARG A 236 -6.26 0.77 -11.32
C ARG A 236 -6.48 2.02 -10.48
N LYS A 237 -6.66 3.18 -11.11
CA LYS A 237 -6.78 4.45 -10.40
C LYS A 237 -7.99 4.50 -9.46
N PRO A 238 -9.21 4.09 -9.85
CA PRO A 238 -10.36 4.09 -8.93
C PRO A 238 -10.13 3.17 -7.73
N ARG A 239 -9.61 1.96 -7.96
CA ARG A 239 -9.36 0.96 -6.91
C ARG A 239 -8.36 1.46 -5.87
N THR A 240 -7.19 1.89 -6.33
CA THR A 240 -6.13 2.38 -5.43
C THR A 240 -6.55 3.63 -4.68
N THR A 241 -7.30 4.54 -5.32
CA THR A 241 -7.87 5.74 -4.66
C THR A 241 -8.86 5.35 -3.55
N SER A 242 -9.71 4.34 -3.78
CA SER A 242 -10.63 3.84 -2.76
C SER A 242 -9.87 3.24 -1.56
N THR A 243 -8.88 2.37 -1.82
CA THR A 243 -8.06 1.77 -0.76
C THR A 243 -7.26 2.82 0.03
N MET A 244 -6.82 3.91 -0.62
CA MET A 244 -6.21 5.05 0.06
C MET A 244 -7.21 5.73 1.02
N ALA A 245 -8.44 5.99 0.56
CA ALA A 245 -9.49 6.60 1.38
C ALA A 245 -9.82 5.73 2.60
N ASP A 246 -9.93 4.42 2.41
CA ASP A 246 -10.15 3.46 3.49
C ASP A 246 -9.03 3.47 4.54
N SER A 247 -7.78 3.62 4.09
CA SER A 247 -6.61 3.71 4.95
C SER A 247 -6.66 4.97 5.83
N TRP A 248 -7.07 6.11 5.27
CA TRP A 248 -7.30 7.34 6.03
C TRP A 248 -8.44 7.22 7.04
N LEU A 249 -9.52 6.54 6.65
CA LEU A 249 -10.62 6.28 7.56
C LEU A 249 -10.17 5.39 8.73
N ASN A 250 -9.40 4.34 8.48
CA ASN A 250 -8.84 3.49 9.54
C ASN A 250 -7.90 4.26 10.46
N ARG A 251 -7.05 5.15 9.94
CA ARG A 251 -6.24 6.05 10.78
C ARG A 251 -7.12 6.83 11.75
N LYS A 252 -8.16 7.49 11.25
CA LYS A 252 -9.08 8.27 12.08
C LYS A 252 -9.75 7.42 13.16
N ILE A 253 -10.26 6.24 12.78
CA ILE A 253 -10.99 5.34 13.69
C ILE A 253 -10.07 4.79 14.77
N PHE A 254 -8.85 4.39 14.40
CA PHE A 254 -7.89 3.83 15.34
C PHE A 254 -7.40 4.91 16.32
N HIS A 255 -7.27 6.16 15.88
CA HIS A 255 -6.62 7.21 16.68
C HIS A 255 -7.59 8.17 17.34
N LEU A 256 -8.87 7.79 17.47
CA LEU A 256 -9.87 8.63 18.15
C LEU A 256 -9.37 9.01 19.56
N PRO A 257 -9.45 10.31 19.93
CA PRO A 257 -9.14 10.73 21.30
C PRO A 257 -10.19 10.17 22.26
N ASP A 258 -9.86 10.14 23.55
CA ASP A 258 -10.82 9.76 24.59
C ASP A 258 -12.03 10.70 24.55
N GLY A 259 -13.23 10.13 24.44
CA GLY A 259 -14.44 10.91 24.26
C GLY A 259 -15.64 10.09 23.79
N PRO A 260 -16.79 10.75 23.54
CA PRO A 260 -18.04 10.08 23.14
C PRO A 260 -17.89 9.20 21.89
N GLU A 261 -17.13 9.66 20.88
CA GLU A 261 -16.89 8.93 19.65
C GLU A 261 -16.07 7.65 19.89
N GLN A 262 -15.02 7.74 20.71
CA GLN A 262 -14.20 6.58 21.08
C GLN A 262 -15.00 5.57 21.91
N ILE A 263 -15.80 6.03 22.89
CA ILE A 263 -16.68 5.18 23.69
C ILE A 263 -17.69 4.44 22.79
N SER A 264 -18.28 5.15 21.82
CA SER A 264 -19.21 4.57 20.86
C SER A 264 -18.54 3.49 20.00
N ARG A 265 -17.34 3.76 19.47
CA ARG A 265 -16.56 2.80 18.69
C ARG A 265 -16.23 1.55 19.50
N ASP A 266 -15.76 1.69 20.73
CA ASP A 266 -15.38 0.57 21.58
C ASP A 266 -16.58 -0.29 21.98
N ALA A 267 -17.73 0.34 22.27
CA ALA A 267 -18.97 -0.38 22.53
C ALA A 267 -19.43 -1.19 21.31
N GLN A 268 -19.34 -0.62 20.11
CA GLN A 268 -19.67 -1.31 18.86
C GLN A 268 -18.78 -2.53 18.63
N TRP A 269 -17.46 -2.38 18.79
CA TRP A 269 -16.50 -3.45 18.58
C TRP A 269 -16.63 -4.56 19.63
N LYS A 270 -16.76 -4.19 20.91
CA LYS A 270 -16.90 -5.15 22.02
C LYS A 270 -18.13 -6.04 21.87
N ASN A 271 -19.26 -5.48 21.42
CA ASN A 271 -20.49 -6.24 21.20
C ASN A 271 -20.38 -7.32 20.10
N ARG A 272 -19.35 -7.22 19.25
CA ARG A 272 -19.09 -8.15 18.14
C ARG A 272 -17.92 -9.10 18.39
N MET A 273 -16.99 -8.76 19.29
CA MET A 273 -15.93 -9.65 19.74
C MET A 273 -16.56 -10.94 20.32
N GLY A 274 -16.39 -12.07 19.62
CA GLY A 274 -16.95 -13.37 19.99
C GLY A 274 -18.15 -13.84 19.17
N ARG A 275 -18.68 -13.02 18.25
CA ARG A 275 -19.60 -13.49 17.20
C ARG A 275 -18.77 -13.93 15.99
N SER A 276 -19.17 -15.01 15.30
CA SER A 276 -18.49 -15.42 14.07
C SER A 276 -18.52 -14.27 13.05
N GLN A 277 -17.52 -14.16 12.18
CA GLN A 277 -17.46 -13.20 11.06
C GLN A 277 -18.66 -13.31 10.07
N GLN A 278 -19.70 -14.10 10.40
CA GLN A 278 -20.80 -14.43 9.52
C GLN A 278 -21.98 -13.43 9.58
N GLU A 279 -22.02 -12.46 10.51
CA GLU A 279 -23.19 -11.60 10.70
C GLU A 279 -22.90 -10.08 10.64
N GLY A 280 -23.20 -9.47 9.47
CA GLY A 280 -23.47 -8.04 9.32
C GLY A 280 -22.37 -7.19 8.67
N THR A 281 -22.77 -5.99 8.22
CA THR A 281 -21.89 -4.92 7.74
C THR A 281 -21.50 -4.02 8.92
N ASP A 282 -20.21 -3.78 9.14
CA ASP A 282 -19.65 -2.94 10.19
C ASP A 282 -18.81 -1.83 9.56
N HIS A 283 -19.36 -0.62 9.50
CA HIS A 283 -18.66 0.51 8.90
C HIS A 283 -17.47 1.01 9.73
N THR A 284 -17.34 0.60 11.00
CA THR A 284 -16.30 1.11 11.91
C THR A 284 -15.10 0.18 12.05
N ASN A 285 -15.31 -1.15 12.09
CA ASN A 285 -14.20 -2.11 12.00
C ASN A 285 -14.11 -2.67 10.59
N GLN A 286 -13.35 -2.00 9.73
CA GLN A 286 -13.21 -2.44 8.34
C GLN A 286 -12.59 -3.84 8.18
N TRP A 287 -11.81 -4.32 9.17
CA TRP A 287 -11.24 -5.67 9.18
C TRP A 287 -12.23 -6.75 9.64
N GLY A 288 -13.27 -6.35 10.38
CA GLY A 288 -14.38 -7.19 10.78
C GLY A 288 -15.54 -7.19 9.78
N ASP A 289 -15.54 -6.25 8.83
CA ASP A 289 -16.59 -6.15 7.80
C ASP A 289 -16.36 -7.18 6.70
N LYS A 290 -17.35 -8.05 6.52
CA LYS A 290 -17.30 -9.14 5.54
C LYS A 290 -17.33 -8.63 4.09
N LEU A 291 -18.13 -7.61 3.79
CA LEU A 291 -18.24 -7.10 2.42
C LEU A 291 -16.96 -6.40 2.01
N LEU A 292 -16.42 -5.55 2.89
CA LEU A 292 -15.14 -4.87 2.64
C LEU A 292 -13.99 -5.87 2.52
N SER A 293 -14.00 -6.94 3.34
CA SER A 293 -13.00 -8.01 3.23
C SER A 293 -13.11 -8.76 1.90
N VAL A 294 -14.32 -9.13 1.47
CA VAL A 294 -14.53 -9.80 0.18
C VAL A 294 -14.10 -8.90 -0.98
N GLU A 295 -14.50 -7.62 -0.96
CA GLU A 295 -14.12 -6.64 -1.98
C GLU A 295 -12.60 -6.42 -2.05
N GLN A 296 -11.94 -6.38 -0.90
CA GLN A 296 -10.49 -6.16 -0.83
C GLN A 296 -9.72 -7.40 -1.32
N PHE A 297 -10.05 -8.58 -0.81
CA PHE A 297 -9.25 -9.80 -0.98
C PHE A 297 -9.70 -10.72 -2.12
N SER A 298 -10.90 -10.55 -2.68
CA SER A 298 -11.39 -11.34 -3.81
C SER A 298 -11.17 -10.67 -5.16
N TYR A 299 -10.40 -9.59 -5.20
CA TYR A 299 -10.14 -8.84 -6.43
C TYR A 299 -9.31 -9.66 -7.41
N ASP A 300 -9.81 -9.75 -8.64
CA ASP A 300 -9.14 -10.44 -9.74
C ASP A 300 -8.72 -9.42 -10.81
N ALA A 301 -7.41 -9.14 -10.84
CA ALA A 301 -6.82 -8.21 -11.79
C ALA A 301 -7.02 -8.63 -13.26
N GLU A 302 -7.01 -9.93 -13.56
CA GLU A 302 -7.21 -10.43 -14.92
C GLU A 302 -8.67 -10.29 -15.34
N HIS A 303 -9.60 -10.59 -14.42
CA HIS A 303 -11.02 -10.38 -14.65
C HIS A 303 -11.36 -8.92 -15.00
N GLU A 304 -10.81 -7.96 -14.25
CA GLU A 304 -11.01 -6.54 -14.53
C GLU A 304 -10.45 -6.11 -15.89
N VAL A 305 -9.29 -6.64 -16.28
CA VAL A 305 -8.75 -6.42 -17.63
C VAL A 305 -9.70 -6.95 -18.69
N ASN A 306 -10.28 -8.14 -18.50
CA ASN A 306 -11.26 -8.71 -19.42
C ASN A 306 -12.52 -7.83 -19.55
N ILE A 307 -13.05 -7.33 -18.43
CA ILE A 307 -14.20 -6.40 -18.45
C ILE A 307 -13.87 -5.16 -19.26
N TRP A 308 -12.74 -4.50 -18.97
CA TRP A 308 -12.33 -3.28 -19.67
C TRP A 308 -12.14 -3.52 -21.17
N TRP A 309 -11.47 -4.62 -21.51
CA TRP A 309 -11.19 -4.99 -22.89
C TRP A 309 -12.46 -5.20 -23.70
N ASN A 310 -13.42 -5.98 -23.16
CA ASN A 310 -14.68 -6.29 -23.83
C ASN A 310 -15.56 -5.04 -23.98
N ARG A 311 -15.60 -4.16 -22.97
CA ARG A 311 -16.34 -2.88 -23.06
C ARG A 311 -15.80 -1.99 -24.17
N LYS A 312 -14.47 -1.86 -24.30
CA LYS A 312 -13.85 -1.04 -25.36
C LYS A 312 -14.02 -1.66 -26.74
N ALA A 313 -13.96 -2.99 -26.87
CA ALA A 313 -14.26 -3.68 -28.13
C ALA A 313 -15.69 -3.39 -28.60
N ALA A 314 -16.68 -3.55 -27.70
CA ALA A 314 -18.08 -3.26 -28.00
C ALA A 314 -18.32 -1.80 -28.42
N LEU A 315 -17.68 -0.83 -27.76
CA LEU A 315 -17.76 0.58 -28.13
C LEU A 315 -17.16 0.85 -29.52
N THR A 316 -16.07 0.18 -29.85
CA THR A 316 -15.42 0.28 -31.17
C THR A 316 -16.33 -0.25 -32.27
N ASP A 317 -17.01 -1.39 -32.03
CA ASP A 317 -17.95 -1.99 -32.97
C ASP A 317 -19.19 -1.11 -33.19
N ILE A 318 -19.74 -0.52 -32.12
CA ILE A 318 -20.85 0.44 -32.22
C ILE A 318 -20.44 1.66 -33.04
N GLN A 319 -19.26 2.22 -32.79
CA GLN A 319 -18.76 3.39 -33.51
C GLN A 319 -18.51 3.08 -35.00
N ASN A 320 -17.95 1.91 -35.30
CA ASN A 320 -17.79 1.43 -36.68
C ASN A 320 -19.14 1.21 -37.37
N HIS A 321 -20.15 0.69 -36.67
CA HIS A 321 -21.49 0.49 -37.21
C HIS A 321 -22.18 1.83 -37.52
N LEU A 322 -22.13 2.81 -36.60
CA LEU A 322 -22.68 4.15 -36.82
C LEU A 322 -21.98 4.90 -37.97
N THR A 323 -20.66 4.75 -38.10
CA THR A 323 -19.90 5.38 -39.19
C THR A 323 -20.24 4.78 -40.55
N LYS A 324 -20.39 3.45 -40.63
CA LYS A 324 -20.87 2.77 -41.85
C LYS A 324 -22.31 3.15 -42.20
N HIS A 325 -23.18 3.33 -41.20
CA HIS A 325 -24.58 3.67 -41.44
C HIS A 325 -24.78 5.12 -41.89
N ASN A 326 -23.92 6.04 -41.45
CA ASN A 326 -23.89 7.44 -41.91
C ASN A 326 -23.27 7.59 -43.31
N LEU A 327 -22.28 6.77 -43.67
CA LEU A 327 -21.73 6.71 -45.02
C LEU A 327 -22.69 6.09 -46.05
N ALA A 328 -23.63 5.24 -45.61
CA ALA A 328 -24.67 4.66 -46.46
C ALA A 328 -25.89 5.57 -46.68
N LYS A 329 -25.91 6.77 -46.07
CA LYS A 329 -26.98 7.78 -46.19
C LYS A 329 -26.55 9.04 -46.97
N LEU A 330 -25.33 9.05 -47.50
CA LEU A 330 -24.79 10.06 -48.43
C LEU A 330 -24.65 9.41 -49.82
#